data_AF-A0A2V5URM0-F1
#
_entry.id   AF-A0A2V5URM0-F1
#
_cell.length_a   1.000
_cell.length_b   1.000
_cell.length_c   1.000
_cell.angle_alpha   90.00
_cell.angle_beta   90.00
_cell.angle_gamma   90.00
#
_symmetry.space_group_name_H-M   'P 1'
#
loop_
_entity.id
_entity.type
_entity.pdbx_description
1 polymer ?
#
loop_
_entity_poly.entity_id
_entity_poly.type
_entity_poly.pdbx_seq_one_letter_code
_entity_poly.pdbx_strand_id
1 'polypeptide(L)'
;MYLPRNASKARLREAENARRNRAEIVKALSHRQVTRRDLIKMGLFTAAGMLVMQNGLSPFAKSAYADSIPTGAPPSPLFGVQPFTQPMPRFDVLTRNAEPGFLNPAPTAQANTTQQPLNPALEGVRSGDTGPIEGRPPGPIWAHQDFNLFPPKIAVQVTTQGARTNTTYNPGVPSSLNSGINPATPIPVRFHPGLPIQDPLKVWTFNGTVPPKLLIGRYGEPILFRHRNGLPFDITQNGGFGIHTVSTHEHNGHHGAENDGFTGAFFFPGQFYDYHYPIVLAGLKTINTGATDPKAASPNDAGGTTRVPGDWHETMSTHWFHDHMFSFTSQNVYKGMAGMFNIYSALDHSNEEINDGV
;
A
#
# COMPACT_ATOMS: atom_id res chain seq x y z
N MET A 1 28.76 -20.65 -32.78
CA MET A 1 27.45 -20.86 -32.12
C MET A 1 26.40 -20.30 -33.04
N TYR A 2 25.48 -21.12 -33.53
CA TYR A 2 24.66 -20.75 -34.69
C TYR A 2 23.21 -20.54 -34.27
N LEU A 3 22.74 -19.29 -34.36
CA LEU A 3 21.33 -18.96 -34.37
C LEU A 3 20.79 -19.04 -35.81
N PRO A 4 19.48 -19.26 -36.01
CA PRO A 4 18.86 -19.22 -37.34
C PRO A 4 19.18 -17.92 -38.07
N ARG A 5 19.36 -17.98 -39.40
CA ARG A 5 19.71 -16.80 -40.23
C ARG A 5 18.65 -15.70 -40.20
N ASN A 6 17.43 -16.01 -39.81
CA ASN A 6 16.30 -15.09 -39.65
C ASN A 6 16.10 -14.61 -38.21
N ALA A 7 17.05 -14.81 -37.30
CA ALA A 7 16.94 -14.33 -35.93
C ALA A 7 16.83 -12.79 -35.88
N SER A 8 15.93 -12.28 -35.04
CA SER A 8 15.74 -10.84 -34.88
C SER A 8 17.00 -10.17 -34.30
N LYS A 9 17.18 -8.87 -34.57
CA LYS A 9 18.30 -8.09 -34.01
C LYS A 9 18.34 -8.12 -32.47
N ALA A 10 17.17 -8.09 -31.83
CA ALA A 10 17.06 -8.24 -30.38
C ALA A 10 17.57 -9.62 -29.91
N ARG A 11 17.20 -10.69 -30.61
CA ARG A 11 17.65 -12.05 -30.29
C ARG A 11 19.15 -12.24 -30.45
N LEU A 12 19.74 -11.65 -31.50
CA LEU A 12 21.19 -11.64 -31.70
C LEU A 12 21.90 -10.91 -30.55
N ARG A 13 21.36 -9.77 -30.10
CA ARG A 13 21.92 -9.00 -28.97
C ARG A 13 21.89 -9.77 -27.65
N GLU A 14 20.77 -10.44 -27.36
CA GLU A 14 20.64 -11.28 -26.15
C GLU A 14 21.65 -12.43 -26.14
N ALA A 15 21.81 -13.13 -27.27
CA ALA A 15 22.75 -14.23 -27.35
C ALA A 15 24.20 -13.77 -27.21
N GLU A 16 24.54 -12.60 -27.76
CA GLU A 16 25.88 -12.03 -27.60
C GLU A 16 26.15 -11.59 -26.16
N ASN A 17 25.18 -10.98 -25.49
CA ASN A 17 25.29 -10.64 -24.07
C ASN A 17 25.49 -11.91 -23.22
N ALA A 18 24.70 -12.97 -23.48
CA ALA A 18 24.86 -14.23 -22.77
C ALA A 18 26.23 -14.87 -23.00
N ARG A 19 26.77 -14.78 -24.23
CA ARG A 19 28.11 -15.26 -24.56
C ARG A 19 29.19 -14.51 -23.78
N ARG A 20 29.08 -13.19 -23.69
CA ARG A 20 30.01 -12.34 -22.93
C ARG A 20 29.97 -12.67 -21.43
N ASN A 21 28.78 -12.73 -20.84
CA ASN A 21 28.61 -13.06 -19.42
C ASN A 21 29.18 -14.45 -19.08
N ARG A 22 28.98 -15.45 -19.96
CA ARG A 22 29.63 -16.77 -19.79
C ARG A 22 31.14 -16.67 -19.79
N ALA A 23 31.73 -15.91 -20.72
CA ALA A 23 33.17 -15.75 -20.80
C ALA A 23 33.74 -15.10 -19.53
N GLU A 24 33.03 -14.11 -18.96
CA GLU A 24 33.42 -13.46 -17.71
C GLU A 24 33.35 -14.41 -16.51
N ILE A 25 32.29 -15.21 -16.38
CA ILE A 25 32.16 -16.21 -15.31
C ILE A 25 33.24 -17.28 -15.41
N VAL A 26 33.50 -17.79 -16.63
CA VAL A 26 34.55 -18.80 -16.85
C VAL A 26 35.93 -18.21 -16.55
N LYS A 27 36.18 -16.95 -16.93
CA LYS A 27 37.42 -16.24 -16.60
C LYS A 27 37.61 -16.10 -15.09
N ALA A 28 36.58 -15.61 -14.37
CA ALA A 28 36.62 -15.47 -12.91
C ALA A 28 36.87 -16.81 -12.20
N LEU A 29 36.25 -17.90 -12.67
CA LEU A 29 36.49 -19.25 -12.16
C LEU A 29 37.93 -19.73 -12.46
N SER A 30 38.43 -19.50 -13.67
CA SER A 30 39.81 -19.88 -14.06
C SER A 30 40.89 -19.13 -13.27
N HIS A 31 40.60 -17.88 -12.89
CA HIS A 31 41.47 -17.04 -12.07
C HIS A 31 41.27 -17.24 -10.56
N ARG A 32 40.44 -18.22 -10.16
CA ARG A 32 40.11 -18.54 -8.75
C ARG A 32 39.53 -17.37 -7.95
N GLN A 33 38.89 -16.40 -8.60
CA GLN A 33 38.18 -15.30 -7.95
C GLN A 33 36.84 -15.76 -7.36
N VAL A 34 36.28 -16.85 -7.89
CA VAL A 34 35.09 -17.54 -7.41
C VAL A 34 35.33 -19.05 -7.47
N THR A 35 34.71 -19.82 -6.57
CA THR A 35 34.74 -21.29 -6.62
C THR A 35 33.51 -21.85 -7.32
N ARG A 36 33.56 -23.12 -7.76
CA ARG A 36 32.39 -23.83 -8.30
C ARG A 36 31.23 -23.86 -7.29
N ARG A 37 31.53 -23.95 -6.00
CA ARG A 37 30.52 -23.95 -4.93
C ARG A 37 29.81 -22.60 -4.84
N ASP A 38 30.54 -21.51 -5.01
CA ASP A 38 29.97 -20.16 -4.99
C ASP A 38 29.04 -19.95 -6.18
N LEU A 39 29.44 -20.41 -7.37
CA LEU A 39 28.61 -20.35 -8.57
C LEU A 39 27.34 -21.21 -8.47
N ILE A 40 27.37 -22.34 -7.74
CA ILE A 40 26.17 -23.13 -7.43
C ILE A 40 25.27 -22.39 -6.44
N LYS A 41 25.83 -21.80 -5.37
CA LYS A 41 25.06 -21.00 -4.39
C LYS A 41 24.40 -19.77 -5.02
N MET A 42 25.05 -19.15 -5.98
CA MET A 42 24.52 -18.02 -6.75
C MET A 42 23.50 -18.44 -7.81
N GLY A 43 23.22 -19.75 -7.97
CA GLY A 43 22.30 -20.26 -8.98
C GLY A 43 22.80 -20.15 -10.42
N LEU A 44 24.09 -19.89 -10.63
CA LEU A 44 24.70 -19.76 -11.96
C LEU A 44 25.13 -21.13 -12.53
N PHE A 45 25.42 -22.09 -11.65
CA PHE A 45 25.76 -23.47 -12.00
C PHE A 45 24.69 -24.45 -11.49
N THR A 46 24.36 -25.43 -12.32
CA THR A 46 23.60 -26.62 -11.94
C THR A 46 24.40 -27.48 -10.95
N ALA A 47 23.73 -28.36 -10.22
CA ALA A 47 24.37 -29.34 -9.34
C ALA A 47 25.38 -30.26 -10.07
N ALA A 48 25.23 -30.43 -11.39
CA ALA A 48 26.14 -31.18 -12.25
C ALA A 48 27.38 -30.39 -12.69
N GLY A 49 27.53 -29.12 -12.27
CA GLY A 49 28.68 -28.28 -12.59
C GLY A 49 28.63 -27.57 -13.95
N MET A 50 27.47 -27.61 -14.62
CA MET A 50 27.23 -26.89 -15.88
C MET A 50 26.57 -25.52 -15.62
N LEU A 51 26.88 -24.51 -16.44
CA LEU A 51 26.19 -23.21 -16.43
C LEU A 51 24.69 -23.37 -16.72
N VAL A 52 23.84 -22.72 -15.93
CA VAL A 52 22.38 -22.78 -16.06
C VAL A 52 21.90 -22.22 -17.42
N MET A 53 20.84 -22.82 -17.95
CA MET A 53 20.22 -22.44 -19.22
C MET A 53 19.21 -21.30 -19.03
N GLN A 54 19.67 -20.11 -18.66
CA GLN A 54 18.82 -18.94 -18.39
C GLN A 54 19.17 -17.73 -19.26
N ASN A 55 18.24 -16.80 -19.45
CA ASN A 55 18.51 -15.54 -20.15
C ASN A 55 19.70 -14.79 -19.51
N GLY A 56 20.55 -14.17 -20.33
CA GLY A 56 21.79 -13.53 -19.89
C GLY A 56 22.92 -14.52 -19.53
N LEU A 57 22.64 -15.81 -19.41
CA LEU A 57 23.63 -16.85 -19.15
C LEU A 57 23.66 -17.93 -20.21
N SER A 58 22.67 -18.06 -21.08
CA SER A 58 22.67 -19.01 -22.19
C SER A 58 22.25 -18.34 -23.49
N PRO A 59 23.05 -18.47 -24.56
CA PRO A 59 22.74 -17.95 -25.88
C PRO A 59 21.65 -18.76 -26.61
N PHE A 60 21.12 -19.81 -25.98
CA PHE A 60 19.94 -20.56 -26.43
C PHE A 60 18.70 -20.26 -25.59
N ALA A 61 18.86 -19.65 -24.41
CA ALA A 61 17.73 -19.15 -23.61
C ALA A 61 17.25 -17.81 -24.16
N LYS A 62 15.93 -17.67 -24.30
CA LYS A 62 15.26 -16.44 -24.74
C LYS A 62 14.76 -15.65 -23.53
N SER A 63 14.50 -14.36 -23.69
CA SER A 63 13.75 -13.58 -22.69
C SER A 63 12.34 -14.16 -22.56
N ALA A 64 11.86 -14.33 -21.33
CA ALA A 64 10.46 -14.65 -21.07
C ALA A 64 9.70 -13.34 -20.95
N TYR A 65 8.82 -13.06 -21.92
CA TYR A 65 7.81 -12.02 -21.79
C TYR A 65 6.58 -12.64 -21.10
N ALA A 66 5.79 -11.84 -20.38
CA ALA A 66 4.65 -12.31 -19.58
C ALA A 66 3.68 -13.22 -20.36
N ASP A 67 3.57 -13.04 -21.68
CA ASP A 67 2.77 -13.87 -22.60
C ASP A 67 3.25 -15.34 -22.72
N SER A 68 4.45 -15.64 -22.23
CA SER A 68 5.15 -16.92 -22.43
C SER A 68 5.74 -17.52 -21.15
N ILE A 69 5.36 -17.00 -19.98
CA ILE A 69 5.70 -17.66 -18.70
C ILE A 69 4.74 -18.85 -18.55
N PRO A 70 5.23 -20.11 -18.63
CA PRO A 70 4.39 -21.24 -18.31
C PRO A 70 4.26 -21.27 -16.79
N THR A 71 3.32 -20.48 -16.25
CA THR A 71 2.96 -20.56 -14.83
C THR A 71 2.35 -21.92 -14.47
N GLY A 72 2.09 -22.76 -15.48
CA GLY A 72 1.39 -24.04 -15.33
C GLY A 72 -0.10 -23.87 -15.06
N ALA A 73 -0.58 -22.63 -14.94
CA ALA A 73 -1.99 -22.33 -14.74
C ALA A 73 -2.66 -22.03 -16.10
N PRO A 74 -3.83 -22.62 -16.38
CA PRO A 74 -4.61 -22.20 -17.53
C PRO A 74 -5.00 -20.72 -17.39
N PRO A 75 -5.20 -19.98 -18.51
CA PRO A 75 -5.79 -18.66 -18.45
C PRO A 75 -7.09 -18.69 -17.66
N SER A 76 -7.30 -17.70 -16.79
CA SER A 76 -8.56 -17.57 -16.07
C SER A 76 -9.71 -17.52 -17.10
N PRO A 77 -10.79 -18.30 -16.89
CA PRO A 77 -11.94 -18.23 -17.77
C PRO A 77 -12.48 -16.80 -17.78
N LEU A 78 -12.68 -16.25 -18.97
CA LEU A 78 -13.19 -14.88 -19.13
C LEU A 78 -14.72 -14.82 -19.02
N PHE A 79 -15.43 -15.95 -19.01
CA PHE A 79 -16.90 -15.98 -18.94
C PHE A 79 -17.58 -15.08 -20.00
N GLY A 80 -16.95 -14.92 -21.17
CA GLY A 80 -17.45 -14.07 -22.25
C GLY A 80 -17.32 -12.56 -22.02
N VAL A 81 -16.67 -12.10 -20.93
CA VAL A 81 -16.50 -10.67 -20.67
C VAL A 81 -15.65 -10.00 -21.74
N GLN A 82 -15.99 -8.76 -22.07
CA GLN A 82 -15.25 -7.95 -23.01
C GLN A 82 -14.33 -6.98 -22.26
N PRO A 83 -13.18 -6.60 -22.85
CA PRO A 83 -12.32 -5.57 -22.26
C PRO A 83 -13.06 -4.23 -22.11
N PHE A 84 -12.86 -3.55 -20.97
CA PHE A 84 -13.32 -2.18 -20.72
C PHE A 84 -14.84 -1.93 -20.85
N THR A 85 -15.68 -2.95 -20.71
CA THR A 85 -17.15 -2.79 -20.78
C THR A 85 -17.83 -2.45 -19.45
N GLN A 86 -17.10 -2.47 -18.34
CA GLN A 86 -17.66 -2.18 -17.03
C GLN A 86 -17.55 -0.69 -16.68
N PRO A 87 -18.57 -0.11 -16.03
CA PRO A 87 -18.42 1.19 -15.37
C PRO A 87 -17.25 1.16 -14.39
N MET A 88 -16.40 2.19 -14.44
CA MET A 88 -15.28 2.35 -13.52
C MET A 88 -15.71 3.28 -12.38
N PRO A 89 -15.95 2.76 -11.18
CA PRO A 89 -16.32 3.59 -10.05
C PRO A 89 -15.10 4.39 -9.55
N ARG A 90 -15.35 5.64 -9.15
CA ARG A 90 -14.41 6.47 -8.40
C ARG A 90 -14.07 5.82 -7.05
N PHE A 91 -12.93 6.15 -6.48
CA PHE A 91 -12.58 5.71 -5.13
C PHE A 91 -13.67 6.07 -4.12
N ASP A 92 -13.81 5.23 -3.09
CA ASP A 92 -14.79 5.38 -2.04
C ASP A 92 -14.24 6.26 -0.92
N VAL A 93 -14.75 7.49 -0.81
CA VAL A 93 -14.26 8.52 0.10
C VAL A 93 -14.56 8.13 1.54
N LEU A 94 -13.50 8.03 2.34
CA LEU A 94 -13.59 7.74 3.76
C LEU A 94 -14.24 8.90 4.52
N THR A 95 -15.14 8.56 5.44
CA THR A 95 -15.76 9.55 6.33
C THR A 95 -14.73 10.19 7.24
N ARG A 96 -14.64 11.52 7.15
CA ARG A 96 -13.87 12.37 8.06
C ARG A 96 -14.76 12.80 9.20
N ASN A 97 -14.35 12.53 10.44
CA ASN A 97 -15.09 12.95 11.62
C ASN A 97 -14.32 14.08 12.31
N ALA A 98 -15.04 15.12 12.72
CA ALA A 98 -14.46 16.23 13.48
C ALA A 98 -14.04 15.72 14.87
N GLU A 99 -12.75 15.85 15.17
CA GLU A 99 -12.09 15.38 16.38
C GLU A 99 -12.15 13.84 16.60
N PRO A 100 -11.17 13.26 17.32
CA PRO A 100 -11.13 11.81 17.53
C PRO A 100 -12.09 11.29 18.61
N GLY A 101 -12.97 12.13 19.16
CA GLY A 101 -13.84 11.79 20.29
C GLY A 101 -14.83 10.63 20.02
N PHE A 102 -15.12 10.32 18.75
CA PHE A 102 -15.96 9.16 18.39
C PHE A 102 -15.19 7.83 18.44
N LEU A 103 -13.86 7.87 18.48
CA LEU A 103 -13.03 6.68 18.56
C LEU A 103 -13.07 6.12 19.98
N ASN A 104 -13.32 4.81 20.07
CA ASN A 104 -13.28 4.08 21.33
C ASN A 104 -12.28 2.91 21.23
N PRO A 105 -11.25 2.86 22.10
CA PRO A 105 -10.87 3.87 23.09
C PRO A 105 -10.42 5.19 22.44
N ALA A 106 -10.47 6.31 23.16
CA ALA A 106 -9.93 7.58 22.67
C ALA A 106 -8.43 7.43 22.36
N PRO A 107 -7.90 8.10 21.32
CA PRO A 107 -6.49 7.98 20.99
C PRO A 107 -5.60 8.62 22.04
N THR A 108 -4.39 8.09 22.16
CA THR A 108 -3.38 8.57 23.09
C THR A 108 -2.05 8.72 22.38
N ALA A 109 -1.18 9.62 22.87
CA ALA A 109 0.15 9.81 22.31
C ALA A 109 0.96 8.50 22.36
N GLN A 110 0.94 7.78 23.47
CA GLN A 110 1.52 6.44 23.60
C GLN A 110 0.51 5.36 23.23
N ALA A 111 1.00 4.18 22.83
CA ALA A 111 0.16 3.04 22.52
C ALA A 111 -0.73 2.65 23.72
N ASN A 112 -1.98 2.31 23.44
CA ASN A 112 -2.91 1.80 24.43
C ASN A 112 -2.61 0.34 24.75
N THR A 113 -1.98 0.12 25.91
CA THR A 113 -1.58 -1.20 26.40
C THR A 113 -2.64 -1.88 27.27
N THR A 114 -3.88 -1.38 27.29
CA THR A 114 -4.99 -2.05 28.00
C THR A 114 -5.10 -3.49 27.50
N GLN A 115 -5.08 -4.44 28.44
CA GLN A 115 -5.12 -5.85 28.14
C GLN A 115 -6.53 -6.29 27.75
N GLN A 116 -6.62 -7.10 26.71
CA GLN A 116 -7.83 -7.78 26.27
C GLN A 116 -7.55 -9.29 26.09
N PRO A 117 -8.56 -10.16 26.27
CA PRO A 117 -8.43 -11.57 25.94
C PRO A 117 -8.02 -11.77 24.47
N LEU A 118 -7.04 -12.62 24.23
CA LEU A 118 -6.63 -12.99 22.88
C LEU A 118 -7.47 -14.16 22.37
N ASN A 119 -7.73 -14.19 21.08
CA ASN A 119 -8.44 -15.30 20.45
C ASN A 119 -7.49 -16.52 20.36
N PRO A 120 -7.86 -17.71 20.89
CA PRO A 120 -7.02 -18.91 20.83
C PRO A 120 -6.73 -19.45 19.42
N ALA A 121 -7.40 -18.93 18.38
CA ALA A 121 -7.07 -19.23 17.00
C ALA A 121 -5.79 -18.52 16.50
N LEU A 122 -5.31 -17.50 17.21
CA LEU A 122 -4.01 -16.88 16.96
C LEU A 122 -2.89 -17.86 17.33
N GLU A 123 -1.78 -17.78 16.61
CA GLU A 123 -0.67 -18.71 16.75
C GLU A 123 0.00 -18.57 18.12
N GLY A 124 0.10 -19.69 18.82
CA GLY A 124 0.74 -19.73 20.14
C GLY A 124 -0.12 -19.20 21.29
N VAL A 125 -1.34 -18.71 21.02
CA VAL A 125 -2.25 -18.20 22.05
C VAL A 125 -3.00 -19.35 22.73
N ARG A 126 -3.06 -19.33 24.06
CA ARG A 126 -3.85 -20.25 24.88
C ARG A 126 -5.08 -19.55 25.43
N SER A 127 -6.10 -20.34 25.75
CA SER A 127 -7.29 -19.81 26.41
C SER A 127 -6.93 -19.12 27.72
N GLY A 128 -7.30 -17.85 27.85
CA GLY A 128 -7.00 -17.02 29.02
C GLY A 128 -5.81 -16.08 28.84
N ASP A 129 -5.01 -16.25 27.78
CA ASP A 129 -3.95 -15.30 27.45
C ASP A 129 -4.55 -13.93 27.08
N THR A 130 -3.84 -12.88 27.46
CA THR A 130 -4.20 -11.49 27.17
C THR A 130 -3.09 -10.79 26.40
N GLY A 131 -3.45 -9.77 25.62
CA GLY A 131 -2.51 -8.87 24.97
C GLY A 131 -3.07 -7.46 24.84
N PRO A 132 -2.26 -6.50 24.36
CA PRO A 132 -2.69 -5.11 24.23
C PRO A 132 -3.78 -4.94 23.17
N ILE A 133 -4.68 -3.98 23.38
CA ILE A 133 -5.75 -3.63 22.43
C ILE A 133 -5.22 -2.89 21.20
N GLU A 134 -4.14 -2.11 21.36
CA GLU A 134 -3.42 -1.47 20.26
C GLU A 134 -2.16 -2.27 19.92
N GLY A 135 -1.88 -2.45 18.62
CA GLY A 135 -0.73 -3.20 18.15
C GLY A 135 0.53 -2.36 17.91
N ARG A 136 0.46 -1.03 18.11
CA ARG A 136 1.65 -0.17 18.12
C ARG A 136 2.57 -0.59 19.28
N PRO A 137 3.90 -0.70 19.05
CA PRO A 137 4.81 -1.04 20.14
C PRO A 137 4.72 -0.01 21.30
N PRO A 138 4.84 -0.45 22.56
CA PRO A 138 4.60 0.43 23.70
C PRO A 138 5.79 1.35 24.02
N GLY A 139 5.50 2.34 24.85
CA GLY A 139 6.49 3.20 25.49
C GLY A 139 6.83 4.48 24.72
N PRO A 140 7.61 5.38 25.34
CA PRO A 140 7.82 6.74 24.82
C PRO A 140 8.51 6.81 23.45
N ILE A 141 9.33 5.82 23.10
CA ILE A 141 10.04 5.79 21.81
C ILE A 141 9.10 5.54 20.61
N TRP A 142 7.92 4.96 20.87
CA TRP A 142 6.86 4.72 19.89
C TRP A 142 5.66 5.66 20.10
N ALA A 143 5.79 6.66 20.98
CA ALA A 143 4.78 7.69 21.13
C ALA A 143 4.71 8.54 19.84
N HIS A 144 3.52 9.03 19.53
CA HIS A 144 3.32 9.95 18.42
C HIS A 144 4.18 11.20 18.62
N GLN A 145 5.08 11.45 17.67
CA GLN A 145 5.97 12.59 17.68
C GLN A 145 5.16 13.87 17.50
N ASP A 146 5.52 14.91 18.25
CA ASP A 146 4.87 16.22 18.19
C ASP A 146 3.32 16.17 18.35
N PHE A 147 2.78 15.15 19.05
CA PHE A 147 1.33 14.95 19.23
C PHE A 147 0.60 16.16 19.85
N ASN A 148 1.25 16.84 20.80
CA ASN A 148 0.69 18.06 21.43
C ASN A 148 0.78 19.28 20.51
N LEU A 149 1.75 19.31 19.59
CA LEU A 149 1.89 20.39 18.61
C LEU A 149 0.88 20.23 17.46
N PHE A 150 0.58 18.98 17.11
CA PHE A 150 -0.36 18.62 16.04
C PHE A 150 -1.51 17.75 16.57
N PRO A 151 -2.35 18.24 17.51
CA PRO A 151 -3.46 17.46 17.98
C PRO A 151 -4.36 17.05 16.81
N PRO A 152 -4.85 15.79 16.76
CA PRO A 152 -5.74 15.35 15.68
C PRO A 152 -6.98 16.22 15.58
N LYS A 153 -7.20 16.87 14.43
CA LYS A 153 -8.42 17.63 14.15
C LYS A 153 -9.49 16.78 13.47
N ILE A 154 -9.03 15.77 12.73
CA ILE A 154 -9.88 14.84 12.00
C ILE A 154 -9.51 13.43 12.43
N ALA A 155 -10.52 12.57 12.54
CA ALA A 155 -10.30 11.16 12.72
C ALA A 155 -11.04 10.34 11.67
N VAL A 156 -10.34 9.36 11.14
CA VAL A 156 -10.81 8.42 10.13
C VAL A 156 -10.55 7.02 10.63
N GLN A 157 -11.54 6.14 10.51
CA GLN A 157 -11.41 4.74 10.90
C GLN A 157 -11.62 3.83 9.69
N VAL A 158 -10.75 2.84 9.55
CA VAL A 158 -10.91 1.74 8.59
C VAL A 158 -10.72 0.40 9.29
N THR A 159 -11.32 -0.65 8.73
CA THR A 159 -11.08 -2.03 9.14
C THR A 159 -10.63 -2.83 7.93
N THR A 160 -9.41 -3.34 7.91
CA THR A 160 -9.03 -4.32 6.87
C THR A 160 -9.71 -5.65 7.17
N GLN A 161 -10.45 -6.17 6.20
CA GLN A 161 -11.27 -7.38 6.36
C GLN A 161 -11.51 -8.04 5.00
N GLY A 162 -12.11 -9.23 5.04
CA GLY A 162 -12.50 -9.99 3.85
C GLY A 162 -13.49 -9.26 2.94
N ALA A 163 -13.40 -9.56 1.64
CA ALA A 163 -14.29 -9.05 0.62
C ALA A 163 -15.78 -9.23 0.98
N ARG A 164 -16.55 -8.15 0.86
CA ARG A 164 -17.99 -8.07 1.09
C ARG A 164 -18.61 -6.99 0.21
N THR A 165 -19.92 -7.07 0.00
CA THR A 165 -20.66 -6.07 -0.78
C THR A 165 -20.58 -4.69 -0.13
N ASN A 166 -20.23 -3.67 -0.91
CA ASN A 166 -20.33 -2.27 -0.49
C ASN A 166 -21.77 -1.80 -0.58
N THR A 167 -22.38 -1.48 0.55
CA THR A 167 -23.77 -0.97 0.63
C THR A 167 -23.82 0.53 0.90
N THR A 168 -22.67 1.16 1.12
CA THR A 168 -22.53 2.57 1.51
C THR A 168 -21.35 3.17 0.76
N TYR A 169 -21.52 3.31 -0.55
CA TYR A 169 -20.50 3.85 -1.44
C TYR A 169 -20.61 5.37 -1.53
N ASN A 170 -19.50 6.06 -1.28
CA ASN A 170 -19.37 7.51 -1.39
C ASN A 170 -18.34 7.89 -2.48
N PRO A 171 -18.77 8.24 -3.70
CA PRO A 171 -17.85 8.67 -4.75
C PRO A 171 -17.30 10.09 -4.58
N GLY A 172 -17.87 10.88 -3.66
CA GLY A 172 -17.56 12.31 -3.50
C GLY A 172 -17.95 13.21 -4.68
N VAL A 173 -18.59 12.66 -5.72
CA VAL A 173 -18.97 13.38 -6.94
C VAL A 173 -20.35 12.92 -7.44
N PRO A 174 -21.05 13.75 -8.25
CA PRO A 174 -22.29 13.33 -8.92
C PRO A 174 -22.09 12.11 -9.83
N SER A 175 -23.17 11.38 -10.08
CA SER A 175 -23.17 10.16 -10.91
C SER A 175 -22.59 10.39 -12.32
N SER A 176 -22.79 11.58 -12.90
CA SER A 176 -22.24 11.98 -14.19
C SER A 176 -20.71 11.98 -14.24
N LEU A 177 -20.05 12.20 -13.10
CA LEU A 177 -18.59 12.12 -12.94
C LEU A 177 -18.12 10.77 -12.38
N ASN A 178 -19.04 9.81 -12.26
CA ASN A 178 -18.81 8.49 -11.70
C ASN A 178 -19.37 7.38 -12.60
N SER A 179 -19.13 7.48 -13.91
CA SER A 179 -19.56 6.47 -14.89
C SER A 179 -21.07 6.16 -14.88
N GLY A 180 -21.92 7.12 -14.46
CA GLY A 180 -23.36 6.93 -14.35
C GLY A 180 -23.80 5.99 -13.22
N ILE A 181 -22.90 5.64 -12.30
CA ILE A 181 -23.18 4.73 -11.19
C ILE A 181 -24.07 5.44 -10.17
N ASN A 182 -25.16 4.80 -9.74
CA ASN A 182 -25.95 5.24 -8.59
C ASN A 182 -25.27 4.76 -7.30
N PRO A 183 -24.81 5.66 -6.41
CA PRO A 183 -24.10 5.28 -5.18
C PRO A 183 -24.92 4.43 -4.20
N ALA A 184 -26.24 4.45 -4.31
CA ALA A 184 -27.12 3.60 -3.50
C ALA A 184 -27.17 2.13 -4.00
N THR A 185 -26.62 1.84 -5.19
CA THR A 185 -26.59 0.48 -5.74
C THR A 185 -25.48 -0.32 -5.05
N PRO A 186 -25.78 -1.47 -4.42
CA PRO A 186 -24.74 -2.27 -3.78
C PRO A 186 -23.66 -2.73 -4.76
N ILE A 187 -22.39 -2.59 -4.38
CA ILE A 187 -21.23 -2.97 -5.20
C ILE A 187 -20.57 -4.23 -4.60
N PRO A 188 -20.89 -5.43 -5.11
CA PRO A 188 -20.20 -6.66 -4.72
C PRO A 188 -18.76 -6.66 -5.24
N VAL A 189 -17.83 -7.21 -4.45
CA VAL A 189 -16.42 -7.33 -4.85
C VAL A 189 -16.29 -8.37 -5.96
N ARG A 190 -16.12 -7.90 -7.19
CA ARG A 190 -15.86 -8.70 -8.39
C ARG A 190 -14.99 -7.87 -9.33
N PHE A 191 -14.11 -8.51 -10.10
CA PHE A 191 -13.25 -7.80 -11.06
C PHE A 191 -14.00 -7.31 -12.29
N HIS A 192 -15.14 -7.95 -12.61
CA HIS A 192 -16.08 -7.53 -13.64
C HIS A 192 -17.50 -8.04 -13.38
N PRO A 193 -18.58 -7.33 -13.81
CA PRO A 193 -19.97 -7.75 -13.61
C PRO A 193 -20.27 -9.20 -14.03
N GLY A 194 -19.67 -9.66 -15.13
CA GLY A 194 -19.75 -11.04 -15.62
C GLY A 194 -18.74 -12.03 -15.03
N LEU A 195 -17.89 -11.61 -14.08
CA LEU A 195 -16.98 -12.50 -13.35
C LEU A 195 -17.55 -12.86 -11.96
N PRO A 196 -17.12 -13.97 -11.35
CA PRO A 196 -17.55 -14.36 -10.01
C PRO A 196 -17.25 -13.30 -8.94
N ILE A 197 -18.12 -13.26 -7.92
CA ILE A 197 -17.86 -12.55 -6.68
C ILE A 197 -16.63 -13.17 -6.00
N GLN A 198 -15.76 -12.33 -5.46
CA GLN A 198 -14.51 -12.79 -4.85
C GLN A 198 -14.74 -13.37 -3.45
N ASP A 199 -13.99 -14.43 -3.16
CA ASP A 199 -13.99 -15.08 -1.85
C ASP A 199 -13.40 -14.14 -0.76
N PRO A 200 -14.06 -13.98 0.39
CA PRO A 200 -13.59 -13.11 1.48
C PRO A 200 -12.19 -13.45 2.00
N LEU A 201 -11.71 -14.70 1.85
CA LEU A 201 -10.36 -15.10 2.26
C LEU A 201 -9.31 -14.78 1.19
N LYS A 202 -9.71 -14.54 -0.06
CA LYS A 202 -8.78 -14.29 -1.20
C LYS A 202 -8.56 -12.80 -1.48
N VAL A 203 -9.52 -11.95 -1.15
CA VAL A 203 -9.43 -10.50 -1.35
C VAL A 203 -9.66 -9.79 -0.03
N TRP A 204 -8.68 -8.99 0.37
CA TRP A 204 -8.64 -8.24 1.62
C TRP A 204 -8.39 -6.77 1.30
N THR A 205 -9.34 -5.92 1.66
CA THR A 205 -9.26 -4.48 1.39
C THR A 205 -9.62 -3.69 2.64
N PHE A 206 -9.31 -2.39 2.63
CA PHE A 206 -9.84 -1.46 3.61
C PHE A 206 -11.39 -1.46 3.55
N ASN A 207 -12.02 -1.73 4.70
CA ASN A 207 -13.45 -1.98 4.89
C ASN A 207 -14.00 -3.19 4.13
N GLY A 208 -13.16 -4.07 3.57
CA GLY A 208 -13.55 -5.28 2.85
C GLY A 208 -14.35 -5.02 1.59
N THR A 209 -14.34 -3.80 1.07
CA THR A 209 -15.21 -3.38 -0.04
C THR A 209 -14.37 -2.82 -1.17
N VAL A 210 -14.97 -2.81 -2.36
CA VAL A 210 -14.52 -2.01 -3.51
C VAL A 210 -15.58 -0.94 -3.79
N PRO A 211 -15.23 0.20 -4.41
CA PRO A 211 -13.90 0.61 -4.89
C PRO A 211 -12.88 0.80 -3.76
N PRO A 212 -11.56 0.89 -4.08
CA PRO A 212 -10.55 1.19 -3.07
C PRO A 212 -10.85 2.53 -2.38
N LYS A 213 -10.28 2.71 -1.19
CA LYS A 213 -10.61 3.85 -0.33
C LYS A 213 -9.82 5.09 -0.70
N LEU A 214 -10.45 6.25 -0.54
CA LEU A 214 -9.81 7.56 -0.67
C LEU A 214 -9.88 8.28 0.67
N LEU A 215 -8.71 8.53 1.26
CA LEU A 215 -8.55 9.49 2.34
C LEU A 215 -8.41 10.89 1.71
N ILE A 216 -9.02 11.90 2.33
CA ILE A 216 -8.89 13.29 1.94
C ILE A 216 -8.36 14.07 3.14
N GLY A 217 -7.31 14.85 2.92
CA GLY A 217 -6.72 15.75 3.90
C GLY A 217 -6.32 17.08 3.28
N ARG A 218 -5.84 17.98 4.11
CA ARG A 218 -5.27 19.26 3.70
C ARG A 218 -4.12 19.63 4.62
N TYR A 219 -3.16 20.38 4.12
CA TYR A 219 -2.00 20.79 4.93
C TYR A 219 -2.42 21.54 6.20
N GLY A 220 -1.74 21.30 7.32
CA GLY A 220 -2.05 21.92 8.62
C GLY A 220 -3.32 21.38 9.30
N GLU A 221 -3.90 20.29 8.80
CA GLU A 221 -5.02 19.57 9.41
C GLU A 221 -4.59 18.14 9.80
N PRO A 222 -4.08 17.94 11.03
CA PRO A 222 -3.68 16.62 11.48
C PRO A 222 -4.83 15.61 11.47
N ILE A 223 -4.59 14.45 10.87
CA ILE A 223 -5.50 13.31 10.81
C ILE A 223 -4.99 12.22 11.74
N LEU A 224 -5.87 11.69 12.59
CA LEU A 224 -5.67 10.40 13.21
C LEU A 224 -6.39 9.31 12.40
N PHE A 225 -5.61 8.40 11.85
CA PHE A 225 -6.10 7.27 11.06
C PHE A 225 -6.07 6.00 11.91
N ARG A 226 -7.23 5.57 12.41
CA ARG A 226 -7.36 4.29 13.13
C ARG A 226 -7.56 3.15 12.15
N HIS A 227 -6.59 2.26 12.08
CA HIS A 227 -6.69 1.03 11.31
C HIS A 227 -6.97 -0.16 12.24
N ARG A 228 -8.13 -0.80 12.09
CA ARG A 228 -8.47 -2.05 12.76
C ARG A 228 -8.16 -3.25 11.88
N ASN A 229 -7.62 -4.31 12.48
CA ASN A 229 -7.42 -5.58 11.79
C ASN A 229 -8.62 -6.50 12.07
N GLY A 230 -9.50 -6.62 11.07
CA GLY A 230 -10.67 -7.52 11.08
C GLY A 230 -10.45 -8.78 10.24
N LEU A 231 -9.20 -9.15 9.97
CA LEU A 231 -8.88 -10.39 9.26
C LEU A 231 -9.12 -11.62 10.15
N PRO A 232 -9.17 -12.83 9.58
CA PRO A 232 -9.29 -14.05 10.36
C PRO A 232 -8.16 -14.23 11.38
N PHE A 233 -8.49 -14.72 12.57
CA PHE A 233 -7.52 -15.01 13.63
C PHE A 233 -6.63 -16.21 13.30
N ASP A 234 -7.17 -17.23 12.62
CA ASP A 234 -6.38 -18.38 12.18
C ASP A 234 -5.60 -18.01 10.91
N ILE A 235 -4.27 -18.06 10.98
CA ILE A 235 -3.36 -17.76 9.86
C ILE A 235 -3.62 -18.61 8.61
N THR A 236 -4.17 -19.82 8.77
CA THR A 236 -4.49 -20.69 7.63
C THR A 236 -5.70 -20.21 6.84
N GLN A 237 -6.49 -19.27 7.38
CA GLN A 237 -7.64 -18.67 6.72
C GLN A 237 -7.24 -17.46 5.84
N ASN A 238 -6.26 -17.66 4.98
CA ASN A 238 -5.73 -16.65 4.05
C ASN A 238 -6.03 -16.94 2.57
N GLY A 239 -6.82 -17.98 2.28
CA GLY A 239 -7.10 -18.39 0.90
C GLY A 239 -5.86 -18.86 0.13
N GLY A 240 -4.77 -19.22 0.84
CA GLY A 240 -3.51 -19.69 0.29
C GLY A 240 -2.48 -18.60 -0.03
N PHE A 241 -2.75 -17.32 0.27
CA PHE A 241 -1.87 -16.21 -0.08
C PHE A 241 -2.00 -15.04 0.91
N GLY A 242 -0.90 -14.32 1.18
CA GLY A 242 -0.86 -13.22 2.16
C GLY A 242 -0.86 -13.71 3.61
N ILE A 243 -0.82 -12.76 4.56
CA ILE A 243 -0.80 -13.03 6.00
C ILE A 243 -1.75 -12.09 6.73
N HIS A 244 -2.36 -12.57 7.82
CA HIS A 244 -3.38 -11.84 8.58
C HIS A 244 -2.82 -10.75 9.51
N THR A 245 -1.50 -10.55 9.58
CA THR A 245 -0.86 -9.44 10.27
C THR A 245 -0.57 -8.32 9.28
N VAL A 246 -0.74 -7.08 9.73
CA VAL A 246 -0.70 -5.90 8.84
C VAL A 246 0.11 -4.78 9.45
N SER A 247 0.70 -3.95 8.60
CA SER A 247 1.33 -2.66 8.95
C SER A 247 1.00 -1.69 7.83
N THR A 248 0.45 -0.51 8.12
CA THR A 248 0.07 0.44 7.06
C THR A 248 1.13 1.52 6.90
N HIS A 249 1.71 1.57 5.70
CA HIS A 249 2.59 2.65 5.28
C HIS A 249 1.75 3.67 4.52
N GLU A 250 1.80 4.91 4.98
CA GLU A 250 1.37 6.06 4.19
C GLU A 250 2.59 6.55 3.41
N HIS A 251 2.50 6.44 2.08
CA HIS A 251 3.65 6.60 1.20
C HIS A 251 3.85 8.07 0.85
N ASN A 252 5.09 8.54 0.99
CA ASN A 252 5.57 9.93 0.88
C ASN A 252 5.33 10.85 2.09
N GLY A 253 4.59 10.46 3.13
CA GLY A 253 4.26 11.40 4.19
C GLY A 253 5.43 11.83 5.07
N HIS A 254 5.30 13.05 5.57
CA HIS A 254 6.17 13.63 6.56
C HIS A 254 5.55 13.48 7.95
N HIS A 255 5.75 12.33 8.58
CA HIS A 255 5.29 12.02 9.94
C HIS A 255 6.38 11.31 10.75
N GLY A 256 6.14 11.16 12.05
CA GLY A 256 7.04 10.42 12.92
C GLY A 256 7.17 8.95 12.49
N ALA A 257 8.33 8.34 12.71
CA ALA A 257 8.66 6.98 12.29
C ALA A 257 7.66 5.91 12.81
N GLU A 258 7.02 6.16 13.94
CA GLU A 258 5.95 5.33 14.48
C GLU A 258 4.71 5.30 13.59
N ASN A 259 4.47 6.31 12.75
CA ASN A 259 3.33 6.36 11.83
C ASN A 259 3.68 5.90 10.40
N ASP A 260 4.96 5.63 10.14
CA ASP A 260 5.46 5.33 8.80
C ASP A 260 5.09 3.92 8.30
N GLY A 261 4.57 3.06 9.16
CA GLY A 261 4.31 1.67 8.77
C GLY A 261 5.60 0.85 8.69
N PHE A 262 6.48 1.03 9.68
CA PHE A 262 7.66 0.18 9.84
C PHE A 262 7.25 -1.30 9.76
N THR A 263 7.96 -2.07 8.93
CA THR A 263 7.55 -3.44 8.58
C THR A 263 7.49 -4.39 9.79
N GLY A 264 8.28 -4.09 10.83
CA GLY A 264 8.32 -4.86 12.08
C GLY A 264 7.33 -4.40 13.15
N ALA A 265 6.63 -3.28 12.94
CA ALA A 265 5.58 -2.78 13.84
C ALA A 265 4.18 -3.13 13.30
N PHE A 266 3.97 -4.42 13.03
CA PHE A 266 2.71 -4.96 12.56
C PHE A 266 1.77 -5.32 13.72
N PHE A 267 0.48 -5.44 13.42
CA PHE A 267 -0.55 -5.75 14.41
C PHE A 267 -1.46 -6.89 13.98
N PHE A 268 -1.98 -7.61 14.98
CA PHE A 268 -2.73 -8.85 14.82
C PHE A 268 -4.23 -8.61 14.65
N PRO A 269 -4.97 -9.59 14.10
CA PRO A 269 -6.42 -9.59 14.14
C PRO A 269 -6.97 -9.27 15.53
N GLY A 270 -8.02 -8.45 15.58
CA GLY A 270 -8.64 -7.97 16.82
C GLY A 270 -7.92 -6.79 17.50
N GLN A 271 -6.76 -6.36 16.99
CA GLN A 271 -6.10 -5.13 17.41
C GLN A 271 -6.43 -3.97 16.47
N PHE A 272 -6.15 -2.76 16.93
CA PHE A 272 -6.05 -1.58 16.09
C PHE A 272 -4.65 -0.96 16.14
N TYR A 273 -4.36 -0.06 15.21
CA TYR A 273 -3.19 0.81 15.22
C TYR A 273 -3.68 2.23 14.91
N ASP A 274 -3.33 3.19 15.75
CA ASP A 274 -3.56 4.61 15.47
C ASP A 274 -2.34 5.17 14.76
N TYR A 275 -2.55 5.71 13.56
CA TYR A 275 -1.53 6.44 12.82
C TYR A 275 -1.82 7.93 12.92
N HIS A 276 -0.83 8.71 13.35
CA HIS A 276 -0.94 10.15 13.47
C HIS A 276 -0.25 10.84 12.28
N TYR A 277 -1.05 11.39 11.38
CA TYR A 277 -0.58 12.09 10.19
C TYR A 277 -0.75 13.60 10.43
N PRO A 278 0.32 14.36 10.72
CA PRO A 278 0.24 15.79 11.01
C PRO A 278 -0.02 16.63 9.74
N ILE A 279 0.25 16.08 8.55
CA ILE A 279 0.10 16.70 7.23
C ILE A 279 0.76 18.07 7.18
N VAL A 280 2.09 18.07 7.28
CA VAL A 280 2.93 19.27 7.31
C VAL A 280 3.82 19.35 6.08
N LEU A 281 4.20 20.57 5.71
CA LEU A 281 5.24 20.79 4.71
C LEU A 281 6.61 20.42 5.30
N ALA A 282 7.51 19.92 4.45
CA ALA A 282 8.90 19.73 4.83
C ALA A 282 9.55 21.06 5.21
N GLY A 283 10.61 21.02 6.02
CA GLY A 283 11.26 22.25 6.48
C GLY A 283 10.42 23.08 7.47
N LEU A 284 9.32 22.55 8.01
CA LEU A 284 8.45 23.18 9.03
C LEU A 284 9.20 24.00 10.11
N LYS A 285 10.36 23.49 10.58
CA LYS A 285 11.16 24.09 11.67
C LYS A 285 12.32 24.96 11.17
N THR A 286 12.54 25.09 9.85
CA THR A 286 13.70 25.75 9.26
C THR A 286 13.38 26.75 8.15
N ILE A 287 12.29 26.54 7.39
CA ILE A 287 11.87 27.37 6.25
C ILE A 287 10.46 27.88 6.53
N ASN A 288 10.22 29.17 6.27
CA ASN A 288 8.91 29.81 6.44
C ASN A 288 8.29 29.50 7.83
N THR A 289 9.10 29.51 8.89
CA THR A 289 8.66 29.15 10.25
C THR A 289 7.57 30.08 10.81
N GLY A 290 7.49 31.32 10.28
CA GLY A 290 6.45 32.28 10.60
C GLY A 290 5.16 32.16 9.78
N ALA A 291 5.04 31.16 8.89
CA ALA A 291 3.88 30.95 8.01
C ALA A 291 3.46 32.23 7.24
N THR A 292 4.42 32.88 6.60
CA THR A 292 4.22 34.15 5.89
C THR A 292 4.07 34.00 4.37
N ASP A 293 4.60 32.92 3.80
CA ASP A 293 4.50 32.65 2.36
C ASP A 293 3.07 32.23 1.98
N PRO A 294 2.39 32.92 1.04
CA PRO A 294 1.04 32.56 0.61
C PRO A 294 0.96 31.22 -0.14
N LYS A 295 2.05 30.73 -0.73
CA LYS A 295 2.09 29.41 -1.39
C LYS A 295 2.16 28.25 -0.41
N ALA A 296 2.72 28.50 0.77
CA ALA A 296 2.67 27.58 1.90
C ALA A 296 1.37 27.78 2.66
N ALA A 297 0.25 27.38 2.07
CA ALA A 297 -1.06 27.54 2.67
C ALA A 297 -1.99 26.35 2.36
N SER A 298 -3.14 26.33 3.03
CA SER A 298 -4.12 25.24 2.97
C SER A 298 -5.53 25.82 2.81
N PRO A 299 -6.41 25.21 1.98
CA PRO A 299 -7.79 25.68 1.83
C PRO A 299 -8.54 25.56 3.16
N ASN A 300 -9.30 26.60 3.51
CA ASN A 300 -10.10 26.65 4.75
C ASN A 300 -11.61 26.62 4.46
N ASP A 301 -12.38 26.35 5.50
CA ASP A 301 -13.84 26.18 5.36
C ASP A 301 -14.59 27.52 5.21
N ALA A 302 -13.88 28.65 5.22
CA ALA A 302 -14.40 29.98 4.95
C ALA A 302 -14.24 30.40 3.47
N GLY A 303 -13.76 29.50 2.60
CA GLY A 303 -13.59 29.77 1.16
C GLY A 303 -12.30 30.52 0.80
N GLY A 304 -11.32 30.57 1.71
CA GLY A 304 -9.99 31.12 1.46
C GLY A 304 -8.89 30.15 1.87
N THR A 305 -7.69 30.67 2.13
CA THR A 305 -6.53 29.87 2.55
C THR A 305 -6.03 30.26 3.92
N THR A 306 -5.49 29.30 4.67
CA THR A 306 -4.75 29.53 5.92
C THR A 306 -3.28 29.18 5.70
N ARG A 307 -2.37 30.13 5.95
CA ARG A 307 -0.93 29.90 5.81
C ARG A 307 -0.43 28.88 6.84
N VAL A 308 0.50 28.04 6.40
CA VAL A 308 1.16 27.01 7.21
C VAL A 308 2.68 27.17 7.11
N PRO A 309 3.44 26.80 8.15
CA PRO A 309 4.89 26.83 8.08
C PRO A 309 5.46 25.69 7.22
N GLY A 310 6.68 25.88 6.72
CA GLY A 310 7.40 24.92 5.88
C GLY A 310 7.58 25.38 4.43
N ASP A 311 8.34 24.58 3.67
CA ASP A 311 8.74 24.85 2.30
C ASP A 311 7.65 24.43 1.31
N TRP A 312 7.08 25.39 0.57
CA TRP A 312 6.03 25.12 -0.41
C TRP A 312 6.54 24.37 -1.64
N HIS A 313 7.86 24.36 -1.91
CA HIS A 313 8.43 23.58 -3.01
C HIS A 313 8.31 22.06 -2.76
N GLU A 314 8.07 21.65 -1.51
CA GLU A 314 7.89 20.25 -1.08
C GLU A 314 6.40 19.90 -0.90
N THR A 315 5.50 20.68 -1.52
CA THR A 315 4.06 20.40 -1.54
C THR A 315 3.77 19.17 -2.40
N MET A 316 2.98 18.25 -1.88
CA MET A 316 2.57 17.00 -2.51
C MET A 316 1.05 16.85 -2.41
N SER A 317 0.42 16.39 -3.49
CA SER A 317 -1.06 16.31 -3.56
C SER A 317 -1.62 14.88 -3.61
N THR A 318 -0.89 13.93 -4.18
CA THR A 318 -1.37 12.56 -4.40
C THR A 318 -0.46 11.56 -3.72
N HIS A 319 -0.92 11.05 -2.58
CA HIS A 319 -0.32 9.98 -1.82
C HIS A 319 -1.16 8.72 -1.93
N TRP A 320 -0.69 7.65 -1.34
CA TRP A 320 -1.40 6.38 -1.23
C TRP A 320 -0.94 5.68 0.04
N PHE A 321 -1.79 4.79 0.56
CA PHE A 321 -1.48 4.01 1.75
C PHE A 321 -1.73 2.54 1.47
N HIS A 322 -0.86 1.69 1.99
CA HIS A 322 -0.88 0.27 1.66
C HIS A 322 -0.27 -0.58 2.78
N ASP A 323 -0.52 -1.89 2.72
CA ASP A 323 0.16 -2.80 3.64
C ASP A 323 1.68 -2.81 3.41
N HIS A 324 2.43 -2.93 4.50
CA HIS A 324 3.88 -2.90 4.56
C HIS A 324 4.37 -4.00 5.52
N MET A 325 3.65 -5.12 5.59
CA MET A 325 4.00 -6.23 6.47
C MET A 325 5.33 -6.88 6.06
N PHE A 326 6.23 -7.10 7.03
CA PHE A 326 7.54 -7.72 6.79
C PHE A 326 7.40 -9.06 6.06
N SER A 327 8.09 -9.21 4.92
CA SER A 327 8.08 -10.39 4.04
C SER A 327 6.75 -10.73 3.35
N PHE A 328 5.66 -9.96 3.59
CA PHE A 328 4.33 -10.23 3.02
C PHE A 328 3.67 -9.01 2.33
N THR A 329 4.37 -7.87 2.26
CA THR A 329 3.89 -6.65 1.58
C THR A 329 3.31 -6.95 0.20
N SER A 330 4.05 -7.63 -0.67
CA SER A 330 3.60 -7.87 -2.04
C SER A 330 2.29 -8.67 -2.09
N GLN A 331 2.12 -9.62 -1.18
CA GLN A 331 0.98 -10.51 -1.13
C GLN A 331 -0.24 -9.79 -0.57
N ASN A 332 -0.07 -9.08 0.54
CA ASN A 332 -1.15 -8.33 1.18
C ASN A 332 -1.64 -7.16 0.29
N VAL A 333 -0.72 -6.43 -0.34
CA VAL A 333 -1.08 -5.39 -1.33
C VAL A 333 -1.81 -6.01 -2.52
N TYR A 334 -1.32 -7.14 -3.06
CA TYR A 334 -1.99 -7.83 -4.16
C TYR A 334 -3.40 -8.31 -3.80
N LYS A 335 -3.66 -8.68 -2.54
CA LYS A 335 -5.00 -9.00 -2.05
C LYS A 335 -5.94 -7.80 -1.99
N GLY A 336 -5.42 -6.58 -2.08
CA GLY A 336 -6.19 -5.34 -2.17
C GLY A 336 -6.01 -4.37 -0.99
N MET A 337 -5.00 -4.55 -0.14
CA MET A 337 -4.69 -3.62 0.95
C MET A 337 -3.95 -2.38 0.43
N ALA A 338 -4.64 -1.59 -0.40
CA ALA A 338 -4.17 -0.32 -0.92
C ALA A 338 -5.33 0.68 -1.04
N GLY A 339 -5.04 1.95 -0.78
CA GLY A 339 -5.96 3.08 -0.91
C GLY A 339 -5.21 4.34 -1.32
N MET A 340 -5.94 5.35 -1.77
CA MET A 340 -5.39 6.65 -2.15
C MET A 340 -5.53 7.66 -1.03
N PHE A 341 -4.63 8.63 -0.98
CA PHE A 341 -4.72 9.76 -0.06
C PHE A 341 -4.46 11.06 -0.83
N ASN A 342 -5.50 11.86 -1.02
CA ASN A 342 -5.35 13.17 -1.65
C ASN A 342 -5.20 14.24 -0.56
N ILE A 343 -4.20 15.10 -0.73
CA ILE A 343 -3.86 16.18 0.20
C ILE A 343 -3.98 17.51 -0.54
N TYR A 344 -4.81 18.41 -0.03
CA TYR A 344 -5.02 19.72 -0.65
C TYR A 344 -4.16 20.81 0.00
N SER A 345 -3.70 21.73 -0.84
CA SER A 345 -2.91 22.92 -0.48
C SER A 345 -3.49 24.17 -1.15
N ALA A 346 -2.93 25.35 -0.89
CA ALA A 346 -3.28 26.55 -1.64
C ALA A 346 -2.77 26.52 -3.09
N LEU A 347 -1.85 25.62 -3.45
CA LEU A 347 -1.43 25.42 -4.84
C LEU A 347 -2.35 24.44 -5.59
N ASP A 348 -3.06 23.59 -4.84
CA ASP A 348 -3.97 22.57 -5.35
C ASP A 348 -5.13 22.43 -4.36
N HIS A 349 -6.13 23.29 -4.52
CA HIS A 349 -7.27 23.49 -3.61
C HIS A 349 -8.57 22.89 -4.17
N SER A 350 -8.48 22.08 -5.25
CA SER A 350 -9.63 21.44 -5.91
C SER A 350 -10.65 22.43 -6.52
N ASN A 351 -10.27 23.68 -6.73
CA ASN A 351 -11.12 24.70 -7.33
C ASN A 351 -10.34 25.61 -8.28
N GLU A 352 -10.46 25.30 -9.57
CA GLU A 352 -9.79 25.99 -10.67
C GLU A 352 -10.39 27.39 -11.00
N GLU A 353 -11.47 27.79 -10.32
CA GLU A 353 -12.10 29.11 -10.54
C GLU A 353 -11.54 30.20 -9.60
N ILE A 354 -10.77 29.82 -8.58
CA ILE A 354 -10.19 30.76 -7.62
C ILE A 354 -8.90 31.34 -8.20
N ASN A 355 -8.82 32.67 -8.25
CA ASN A 355 -7.61 33.41 -8.58
C ASN A 355 -7.23 34.31 -7.39
N ASP A 356 -6.55 33.71 -6.42
CA ASP A 356 -6.09 34.34 -5.18
C ASP A 356 -4.61 34.76 -5.21
N GLY A 357 -3.97 34.62 -6.38
CA GLY A 357 -2.59 35.03 -6.63
C GLY A 357 -1.53 34.05 -6.11
N VAL A 358 -1.94 32.82 -5.77
CA VAL A 358 -1.05 31.70 -5.38
C VAL A 358 -0.61 30.88 -6.59
#